data_AF-A0A563CHD2-F1
#
_entry.id   AF-A0A563CHD2-F1
#
_cell.length_a   1.000
_cell.length_b   1.000
_cell.length_c   1.000
_cell.angle_alpha   90.00
_cell.angle_beta   90.00
_cell.angle_gamma   90.00
#
_symmetry.space_group_name_H-M   'P 1'
#
loop_
_entity.id
_entity.type
_entity.pdbx_description
1 polymer ?
#
loop_
_entity_poly.entity_id
_entity_poly.type
_entity_poly.pdbx_seq_one_letter_code
_entity_poly.pdbx_strand_id
1 'polypeptide(L)'
;MNNIKKFAGRYNKFAVFIGSTILVSVLLVSISMFVYYQSDAYRLDLSRPEYTSRRSEISKNLEDKSKDFDAQGPVNEQTINEFLKLYDDESKGIAKTKAFSNDVLSDKELLGVSNNDNNNVTAGD
;
A
#
# COMPACT_ATOMS: atom_id res chain seq x y z
N MET A 1 -5.33 -31.56 -13.57
CA MET A 1 -5.26 -31.01 -14.94
C MET A 1 -6.24 -31.61 -15.96
N ASN A 2 -6.77 -32.83 -15.77
CA ASN A 2 -7.60 -33.50 -16.80
C ASN A 2 -9.03 -32.91 -16.95
N ASN A 3 -9.57 -32.29 -15.90
CA ASN A 3 -10.94 -31.77 -15.90
C ASN A 3 -11.06 -30.45 -16.66
N ILE A 4 -10.00 -29.63 -16.62
CA ILE A 4 -9.94 -28.32 -17.27
C ILE A 4 -9.83 -28.49 -18.79
N LYS A 5 -9.01 -29.45 -19.26
CA LYS A 5 -8.90 -29.78 -20.69
C LYS A 5 -10.17 -30.40 -21.26
N LYS A 6 -10.89 -31.22 -20.47
CA LYS A 6 -12.21 -31.76 -20.86
C LYS A 6 -13.29 -30.67 -20.94
N PHE A 7 -13.26 -29.69 -20.03
CA PHE A 7 -14.15 -28.54 -20.05
C PHE A 7 -13.85 -27.62 -21.26
N ALA A 8 -12.59 -27.20 -21.41
CA ALA A 8 -12.16 -26.33 -22.52
C ALA A 8 -12.25 -26.98 -23.91
N GLY A 9 -12.20 -28.31 -24.01
CA GLY A 9 -12.37 -29.05 -25.27
C GLY A 9 -13.84 -29.18 -25.72
N ARG A 10 -14.81 -28.96 -24.83
CA ARG A 10 -16.25 -29.03 -25.12
C ARG A 10 -16.87 -27.67 -25.46
N TYR A 11 -16.25 -26.57 -25.04
CA TYR A 11 -16.69 -25.20 -25.31
C TYR A 11 -15.79 -24.51 -26.34
N ASN A 12 -16.33 -23.53 -27.06
CA ASN A 12 -15.54 -22.72 -27.99
C ASN A 12 -14.35 -22.10 -27.26
N LYS A 13 -13.11 -22.41 -27.70
CA LYS A 13 -11.87 -21.92 -27.09
C LYS A 13 -11.88 -20.40 -26.89
N PHE A 14 -12.48 -19.67 -27.83
CA PHE A 14 -12.70 -18.22 -27.75
C PHE A 14 -13.60 -17.82 -26.57
N ALA A 15 -14.74 -18.50 -26.37
CA ALA A 15 -15.64 -18.21 -25.25
C ALA A 15 -14.99 -18.50 -23.89
N VAL A 16 -14.19 -19.57 -23.80
CA VAL A 16 -13.42 -19.91 -22.58
C VAL A 16 -12.38 -18.84 -22.29
N PHE A 17 -11.68 -18.34 -23.33
CA PHE A 17 -10.71 -17.25 -23.18
C PHE A 17 -11.37 -15.97 -22.65
N ILE A 18 -12.49 -15.54 -23.25
CA ILE A 18 -13.22 -14.36 -22.78
C ILE A 18 -13.72 -14.53 -21.34
N GLY A 19 -14.32 -15.67 -21.01
CA GLY A 19 -14.79 -15.94 -19.66
C GLY A 19 -13.66 -15.94 -18.62
N SER A 20 -12.51 -16.51 -18.99
CA SER A 20 -11.29 -16.49 -18.17
C SER A 20 -10.82 -15.07 -17.90
N THR A 21 -10.72 -14.22 -18.92
CA THR A 21 -10.24 -12.85 -18.77
C THR A 21 -11.18 -12.02 -17.88
N ILE A 22 -12.49 -12.20 -18.02
CA ILE A 22 -13.48 -11.54 -17.15
C ILE A 22 -13.28 -11.97 -15.69
N LEU A 23 -13.13 -13.29 -15.46
CA LEU A 23 -12.95 -13.82 -14.11
C LEU A 23 -11.67 -13.28 -13.46
N VAL A 24 -10.57 -13.27 -14.21
CA VAL A 24 -9.29 -12.70 -13.75
C VAL A 24 -9.45 -11.21 -13.44
N SER A 25 -10.12 -10.44 -14.31
CA SER A 25 -10.37 -9.01 -14.08
C SER A 25 -11.15 -8.76 -12.78
N VAL A 26 -12.25 -9.49 -12.55
CA VAL A 26 -13.05 -9.35 -11.32
C VAL A 26 -12.22 -9.68 -10.07
N LEU A 27 -11.37 -10.70 -10.15
CA LEU A 27 -10.49 -11.09 -9.06
C LEU A 27 -9.47 -10.00 -8.74
N LEU A 28 -8.83 -9.43 -9.76
CA LEU A 28 -7.89 -8.31 -9.58
C LEU A 28 -8.56 -7.07 -9.01
N VAL A 29 -9.75 -6.70 -9.50
CA VAL A 29 -10.53 -5.58 -8.96
C VAL A 29 -10.89 -5.82 -7.49
N SER A 30 -11.27 -7.04 -7.14
CA SER A 30 -11.60 -7.41 -5.75
C SER A 30 -10.41 -7.27 -4.83
N ILE A 31 -9.22 -7.73 -5.25
CA ILE A 31 -7.97 -7.57 -4.50
C ILE A 31 -7.62 -6.09 -4.35
N SER A 32 -7.75 -5.30 -5.42
CA SER A 32 -7.51 -3.86 -5.37
C SER A 32 -8.42 -3.18 -4.35
N MET A 33 -9.71 -3.56 -4.34
CA MET A 33 -10.67 -2.97 -3.42
C MET A 33 -10.43 -3.43 -1.98
N PHE A 34 -9.99 -4.67 -1.77
CA PHE A 34 -9.58 -5.15 -0.46
C PHE A 34 -8.41 -4.34 0.10
N VAL A 35 -7.37 -4.08 -0.71
CA VAL A 35 -6.24 -3.24 -0.30
C VAL A 35 -6.69 -1.81 -0.03
N TYR A 36 -7.54 -1.25 -0.89
CA TYR A 36 -8.09 0.11 -0.75
C TYR A 36 -8.81 0.36 0.58
N TYR A 37 -9.53 -0.64 1.10
CA TYR A 37 -10.17 -0.56 2.42
C TYR A 37 -9.23 -0.89 3.58
N GLN A 38 -8.28 -1.82 3.40
CA GLN A 38 -7.30 -2.16 4.45
C GLN A 38 -6.29 -1.03 4.71
N SER A 39 -5.92 -0.27 3.69
CA SER A 39 -4.95 0.82 3.82
C SER A 39 -5.57 2.16 4.23
N ASP A 40 -6.88 2.19 4.49
CA ASP A 40 -7.63 3.42 4.78
C ASP A 40 -7.55 4.49 3.68
N ALA A 41 -7.06 4.15 2.49
CA ALA A 41 -6.95 5.07 1.34
C ALA A 41 -8.31 5.64 0.93
N TYR A 42 -9.40 4.90 1.18
CA TYR A 42 -10.76 5.39 0.96
C TYR A 42 -11.08 6.68 1.71
N ARG A 43 -10.49 6.88 2.90
CA ARG A 43 -10.70 8.08 3.72
C ARG A 43 -10.11 9.31 3.05
N LEU A 44 -8.98 9.15 2.35
CA LEU A 44 -8.36 10.22 1.58
C LEU A 44 -9.24 10.64 0.40
N ASP A 45 -9.81 9.71 -0.33
CA ASP A 45 -10.71 10.06 -1.45
C ASP A 45 -12.01 10.69 -0.95
N LEU A 46 -12.59 10.16 0.12
CA LEU A 46 -13.77 10.73 0.78
C LEU A 46 -13.50 12.05 1.50
N SER A 47 -12.23 12.43 1.70
CA SER A 47 -11.84 13.71 2.30
C SER A 47 -12.33 14.91 1.48
N ARG A 48 -12.58 14.71 0.18
CA ARG A 48 -13.01 15.76 -0.74
C ARG A 48 -14.41 16.30 -0.41
N PRO A 49 -14.65 17.61 -0.58
CA PRO A 49 -15.94 18.24 -0.24
C PRO A 49 -17.14 17.62 -0.96
N GLU A 50 -16.95 17.16 -2.19
CA GLU A 50 -17.98 16.57 -3.06
C GLU A 50 -18.58 15.28 -2.49
N TYR A 51 -17.87 14.59 -1.59
CA TYR A 51 -18.32 13.33 -0.97
C TYR A 51 -18.89 13.52 0.45
N THR A 52 -19.08 14.75 0.90
CA THR A 52 -19.60 15.06 2.26
C THR A 52 -20.93 14.37 2.56
N SER A 53 -21.88 14.40 1.63
CA SER A 53 -23.19 13.74 1.76
C SER A 53 -23.13 12.21 1.83
N ARG A 54 -22.05 11.61 1.32
CA ARG A 54 -21.83 10.16 1.25
C ARG A 54 -20.93 9.66 2.38
N ARG A 55 -20.22 10.57 3.05
CA ARG A 55 -19.29 10.24 4.15
C ARG A 55 -20.04 9.64 5.35
N SER A 56 -21.21 10.16 5.68
CA SER A 56 -22.03 9.70 6.81
C SER A 56 -22.61 8.29 6.65
N GLU A 57 -22.80 7.81 5.41
CA GLU A 57 -23.30 6.46 5.14
C GLU A 57 -22.20 5.40 5.32
N ILE A 58 -20.95 5.77 5.02
CA ILE A 58 -19.79 4.87 5.08
C ILE A 58 -19.21 4.85 6.50
N SER A 59 -19.06 6.01 7.15
CA SER A 59 -18.47 6.10 8.49
C SER A 59 -19.25 5.33 9.55
N LYS A 60 -20.58 5.25 9.43
CA LYS A 60 -21.47 4.55 10.37
C LYS A 60 -21.23 3.03 10.44
N ASN A 61 -20.59 2.44 9.42
CA ASN A 61 -20.27 1.01 9.37
C ASN A 61 -18.81 0.70 9.76
N LEU A 62 -17.98 1.72 10.02
CA LEU A 62 -16.54 1.59 10.25
C LEU A 62 -16.06 2.09 11.63
N GLU A 63 -16.97 2.62 12.46
CA GLU A 63 -16.68 3.14 13.82
C GLU A 63 -15.90 2.16 14.71
N ASP A 64 -15.98 0.85 14.46
CA ASP A 64 -15.30 -0.18 15.28
C ASP A 64 -13.80 -0.38 14.96
N LYS A 65 -13.23 0.25 13.93
CA LYS A 65 -11.83 -0.01 13.51
C LYS A 65 -10.87 1.17 13.53
N SER A 66 -11.35 2.41 13.67
CA SER A 66 -10.48 3.59 13.61
C SER A 66 -10.13 4.10 15.01
N LYS A 67 -8.83 4.09 15.36
CA LYS A 67 -8.30 4.92 16.45
C LYS A 67 -8.24 6.38 15.98
N ASP A 68 -9.40 7.00 15.85
CA ASP A 68 -9.51 8.40 15.43
C ASP A 68 -9.47 9.34 16.63
N PHE A 69 -8.81 10.49 16.45
CA PHE A 69 -8.85 11.59 17.40
C PHE A 69 -9.96 12.57 17.01
N ASP A 70 -10.71 13.06 17.99
CA ASP A 70 -11.72 14.08 17.76
C ASP A 70 -11.08 15.37 17.22
N ALA A 71 -11.60 15.87 16.10
CA ALA A 71 -11.13 17.09 15.45
C ALA A 71 -11.27 18.33 16.35
N GLN A 72 -12.17 18.31 17.34
CA GLN A 72 -12.34 19.37 18.35
C GLN A 72 -12.08 18.87 19.78
N GLY A 73 -11.37 17.75 19.91
CA GLY A 73 -11.02 17.15 21.20
C GLY A 73 -10.00 17.96 22.01
N PRO A 74 -9.87 17.68 23.32
CA PRO A 74 -8.90 18.38 24.18
C PRO A 74 -7.45 18.01 23.82
N VAL A 75 -6.62 19.04 23.64
CA VAL A 75 -5.17 18.89 23.45
C VAL A 75 -4.50 18.88 24.83
N ASN A 76 -4.38 17.70 25.42
CA ASN A 76 -3.72 17.48 26.71
C ASN A 76 -2.58 16.45 26.58
N GLU A 77 -1.82 16.27 27.65
CA GLU A 77 -0.65 15.37 27.68
C GLU A 77 -1.01 13.92 27.29
N GLN A 78 -2.18 13.44 27.72
CA GLN A 78 -2.66 12.11 27.37
C GLN A 78 -2.91 11.98 25.86
N THR A 79 -3.62 12.94 25.26
CA THR A 79 -3.89 12.98 23.81
C THR A 79 -2.59 13.02 23.00
N ILE A 80 -1.61 13.82 23.45
CA ILE A 80 -0.30 13.93 22.80
C ILE A 80 0.46 12.60 22.88
N ASN A 81 0.50 11.96 24.05
CA ASN A 81 1.18 10.69 24.23
C ASN A 81 0.54 9.57 23.39
N GLU A 82 -0.79 9.56 23.29
CA GLU A 82 -1.52 8.59 22.47
C GLU A 82 -1.26 8.82 20.97
N PHE A 83 -1.23 10.08 20.52
CA PHE A 83 -0.87 10.44 19.16
C PHE A 83 0.57 10.02 18.82
N LEU A 84 1.54 10.36 19.67
CA LEU A 84 2.95 10.01 19.46
C LEU A 84 3.16 8.50 19.39
N LYS A 85 2.46 7.74 20.22
CA LYS A 85 2.50 6.27 20.17
C LYS A 85 1.94 5.73 18.86
N LEU A 86 0.79 6.24 18.41
CA LEU A 86 0.21 5.84 17.12
C LEU A 86 1.14 6.20 15.96
N TYR A 87 1.71 7.41 15.98
CA TYR A 87 2.67 7.86 14.98
C TYR A 87 3.91 6.97 14.92
N ASP A 88 4.49 6.62 16.07
CA ASP A 88 5.67 5.75 16.12
C ASP A 88 5.38 4.35 15.57
N ASP A 89 4.21 3.78 15.91
CA ASP A 89 3.76 2.49 15.39
C ASP A 89 3.58 2.50 13.85
N GLU A 90 2.94 3.52 13.30
CA GLU A 90 2.76 3.69 11.85
C GLU A 90 4.09 3.97 11.13
N SER A 91 4.95 4.81 11.72
CA SER A 91 6.26 5.15 11.14
C SER A 91 7.17 3.93 11.01
N LYS A 92 7.14 3.01 11.97
CA LYS A 92 7.84 1.72 11.91
C LYS A 92 7.29 0.81 10.82
N GLY A 93 5.99 0.88 10.52
CA GLY A 93 5.37 0.18 9.40
C GLY A 93 5.92 0.67 8.06
N ILE A 94 5.99 1.99 7.88
CA ILE A 94 6.47 2.63 6.65
C ILE A 94 7.98 2.43 6.47
N ALA A 95 8.78 2.54 7.55
CA ALA A 95 10.24 2.38 7.51
C ALA A 95 10.70 0.97 7.08
N LYS A 96 9.85 -0.05 7.19
CA LYS A 96 10.12 -1.41 6.68
C LYS A 96 10.03 -1.50 5.16
N THR A 97 9.44 -0.50 4.50
CA THR A 97 9.31 -0.46 3.05
C THR A 97 10.56 0.17 2.45
N LYS A 98 11.31 -0.58 1.64
CA LYS A 98 12.54 -0.12 0.96
C LYS A 98 12.39 1.19 0.18
N ALA A 99 11.18 1.53 -0.28
CA ALA A 99 10.92 2.79 -0.99
C ALA A 99 11.14 4.05 -0.12
N PHE A 100 11.12 3.91 1.21
CA PHE A 100 11.28 5.01 2.16
C PHE A 100 12.48 4.83 3.10
N SER A 101 13.32 3.81 2.88
CA SER A 101 14.56 3.65 3.64
C SER A 101 15.58 4.70 3.21
N ASN A 102 16.33 5.27 4.16
CA ASN A 102 17.37 6.28 3.92
C ASN A 102 18.43 5.83 2.87
N ASP A 103 18.56 4.51 2.68
CA ASP A 103 19.43 3.90 1.68
C ASP A 103 19.09 4.31 0.23
N VAL A 104 17.84 4.64 -0.09
CA VAL A 104 17.47 5.09 -1.46
C VAL A 104 18.09 6.43 -1.83
N LEU A 105 18.51 7.20 -0.82
CA LEU A 105 19.23 8.46 -0.99
C LEU A 105 20.73 8.30 -0.79
N SER A 106 21.23 7.07 -0.59
CA SER A 106 22.67 6.85 -0.49
C SER A 106 23.36 7.06 -1.84
N ASP A 107 24.56 7.62 -1.83
CA ASP A 107 25.38 7.83 -3.03
C ASP A 107 25.55 6.54 -3.86
N LYS A 108 25.55 5.38 -3.18
CA LYS A 108 25.61 4.07 -3.82
C LYS A 108 24.39 3.77 -4.71
N GLU A 109 23.18 4.07 -4.22
CA GLU A 109 21.93 3.84 -4.97
C GLU A 109 21.65 4.98 -5.97
N LEU A 110 22.04 6.22 -5.65
CA LEU A 110 21.85 7.39 -6.51
C LEU A 110 22.86 7.49 -7.66
N LEU A 111 24.13 7.17 -7.41
CA LEU A 111 25.24 7.36 -8.36
C LEU A 111 25.78 6.04 -8.93
N GLY A 112 25.35 4.88 -8.39
CA GLY A 112 25.82 3.57 -8.85
C GLY A 112 27.31 3.32 -8.63
N VAL A 113 28.01 4.17 -7.88
CA VAL A 113 29.45 4.06 -7.63
C VAL A 113 29.65 3.08 -6.48
N SER A 114 30.01 1.85 -6.82
CA SER A 114 30.62 0.92 -5.87
C SER A 114 32.10 1.31 -5.79
N ASN A 115 32.54 1.90 -4.67
CA ASN A 115 33.95 2.21 -4.43
C ASN A 115 34.77 0.92 -4.56
N ASN A 116 35.39 0.75 -5.72
CA ASN A 116 36.39 -0.28 -5.98
C ASN A 116 37.73 0.45 -6.04
N ASP A 117 38.15 0.96 -4.89
CA ASP A 117 39.40 1.69 -4.72
C ASP A 117 40.57 0.71 -4.76
N ASN A 118 40.92 0.26 -5.97
CA ASN A 118 42.19 -0.39 -6.24
C ASN A 118 43.24 0.68 -6.60
N ASN A 119 43.66 1.48 -5.62
CA ASN A 119 44.78 2.40 -5.80
C ASN A 119 46.01 1.91 -5.01
N ASN A 120 46.75 0.96 -5.61
CA ASN A 120 48.15 0.77 -5.27
C ASN A 120 48.96 1.87 -5.98
N VAL A 121 49.20 2.98 -5.28
CA VAL A 121 50.20 3.97 -5.68
C VAL A 121 51.52 3.57 -5.03
N THR A 122 52.36 2.88 -5.79
CA THR A 122 53.79 2.74 -5.47
C THR A 122 54.44 4.11 -5.65
N ALA A 123 54.78 4.77 -4.54
CA ALA A 123 55.76 5.84 -4.54
C ALA A 123 57.13 5.22 -4.84
N GLY A 124 57.72 5.58 -5.98
CA GLY A 124 59.10 5.21 -6.32
C GLY A 124 60.05 6.23 -5.71
N ASP A 125 60.90 5.74 -4.80
CA ASP A 125 62.25 6.26 -4.57
C ASP A 125 63.21 5.69 -5.64
#